data_AF-A0A496YQ75-F1
#
_entry.id   AF-A0A496YQ75-F1
#
_cell.length_a   1.000
_cell.length_b   1.000
_cell.length_c   1.000
_cell.angle_alpha   90.00
_cell.angle_beta   90.00
_cell.angle_gamma   90.00
#
_symmetry.space_group_name_H-M   'P 1'
#
loop_
_entity.id
_entity.type
_entity.pdbx_description
1 polymer ?
#
loop_
_entity_poly.entity_id
_entity_poly.type
_entity_poly.pdbx_seq_one_letter_code
_entity_poly.pdbx_strand_id
1 'polypeptide(L)' 'MGIFLSGCGSLATQSEFWQHDTMYKNWDHTKFSWFGYKHPTEKTAKESAEQGWWGIEIPYIPAK' A
#
# COMPACT_ATOMS: atom_id res chain seq x y z
N MET A 1 4.87 26.30 -11.84
CA MET A 1 3.90 25.20 -11.94
C MET A 1 4.63 23.86 -11.94
N GLY A 2 5.14 23.38 -10.79
CA GLY A 2 6.02 22.18 -10.80
C GLY A 2 6.03 21.32 -9.55
N ILE A 3 5.20 21.60 -8.54
CA ILE A 3 5.25 20.92 -7.23
C ILE A 3 4.08 19.93 -7.05
N PHE A 4 3.18 19.82 -8.02
CA PHE A 4 1.97 18.98 -7.88
C PHE A 4 2.23 17.49 -8.13
N LEU A 5 3.32 17.12 -8.81
CA LEU A 5 3.68 15.72 -9.09
C LEU A 5 4.57 15.10 -7.99
N SER A 6 5.13 15.93 -7.10
CA SER A 6 6.00 15.49 -6.00
C SER A 6 5.24 14.74 -4.91
N GLY A 7 3.93 14.99 -4.74
CA GLY A 7 3.11 14.30 -3.74
C GLY A 7 2.84 12.84 -4.09
N CYS A 8 2.49 12.57 -5.35
CA CYS A 8 2.25 11.19 -5.81
C CYS A 8 3.56 10.44 -6.06
N GLY A 9 4.60 11.12 -6.53
CA GLY A 9 5.94 10.55 -6.71
C GLY A 9 6.56 10.09 -5.39
N SER A 10 6.52 10.94 -4.36
CA SER A 10 7.04 10.57 -3.03
C SER A 10 6.31 9.40 -2.39
N LEU A 11 4.97 9.33 -2.52
CA LEU A 11 4.22 8.18 -2.02
C LEU A 11 4.56 6.90 -2.77
N ALA A 12 4.76 6.98 -4.09
CA ALA A 12 5.16 5.84 -4.92
C ALA A 12 6.64 5.42 -4.70
N THR A 13 7.50 6.34 -4.28
CA THR A 13 8.87 6.02 -3.84
C THR A 13 8.86 5.41 -2.44
N GLN A 14 8.04 5.93 -1.51
CA GLN A 14 7.91 5.41 -0.15
C GLN A 14 7.24 4.04 -0.08
N SER A 15 6.27 3.77 -0.95
CA SER A 15 5.64 2.46 -1.06
C SER A 15 6.47 1.45 -1.86
N GLU A 16 7.70 1.81 -2.26
CA GLU A 16 8.56 1.01 -3.14
C GLU A 16 7.89 0.58 -4.46
N PHE A 17 6.80 1.25 -4.84
CA PHE A 17 5.95 0.87 -5.96
C PHE A 17 6.70 0.87 -7.29
N TRP A 18 7.66 1.79 -7.46
CA TRP A 18 8.53 1.86 -8.64
C TRP A 18 9.77 0.97 -8.56
N GLN A 19 10.05 0.36 -7.40
CA GLN A 19 11.22 -0.50 -7.22
C GLN A 19 10.92 -1.98 -7.50
N HIS A 20 9.66 -2.32 -7.77
CA HIS A 20 9.22 -3.67 -8.10
C HIS A 20 8.71 -3.73 -9.54
N ASP A 21 9.06 -4.81 -10.25
CA ASP A 21 8.61 -5.05 -11.63
C ASP A 21 7.09 -5.26 -11.72
N THR A 22 6.44 -5.58 -10.59
CA THR A 22 5.00 -5.82 -10.51
C THR A 22 4.34 -4.82 -9.56
N MET A 23 3.09 -4.48 -9.86
CA MET A 23 2.28 -3.57 -9.03
C MET A 23 1.95 -4.16 -7.65
N TYR A 24 1.74 -5.47 -7.60
CA TYR A 24 1.45 -6.24 -6.40
C TYR A 24 2.38 -7.44 -6.29
N LYS A 25 2.64 -7.88 -5.06
CA LYS A 25 3.58 -8.96 -4.77
C LYS A 25 3.01 -10.34 -5.10
N ASN A 26 1.73 -10.52 -4.84
CA ASN A 26 1.01 -11.75 -5.09
C ASN A 26 -0.51 -11.48 -5.19
N TRP A 27 -1.26 -12.54 -5.42
CA TRP A 27 -2.72 -12.45 -5.55
C TRP A 27 -3.44 -11.96 -4.29
N ASP A 28 -2.91 -12.23 -3.11
CA ASP A 28 -3.51 -11.77 -1.85
C ASP A 28 -3.30 -10.26 -1.67
N HIS A 29 -2.10 -9.75 -2.03
CA HIS A 29 -1.81 -8.31 -2.09
C HIS A 29 -2.74 -7.60 -3.09
N THR A 30 -2.98 -8.20 -4.26
CA THR A 30 -3.94 -7.67 -5.24
C THR A 30 -5.36 -7.63 -4.69
N LYS A 31 -5.86 -8.74 -4.11
CA LYS A 31 -7.21 -8.81 -3.53
C LYS A 31 -7.41 -7.79 -2.42
N PHE A 32 -6.41 -7.62 -1.56
CA PHE A 32 -6.44 -6.61 -0.52
C PHE A 32 -6.51 -5.20 -1.13
N SER A 33 -5.65 -4.90 -2.10
CA SER A 33 -5.62 -3.58 -2.75
C SER A 33 -6.90 -3.25 -3.53
N TRP A 34 -7.61 -4.26 -4.04
CA TRP A 34 -8.84 -4.06 -4.81
C TRP A 34 -10.10 -3.98 -3.95
N PHE A 35 -10.20 -4.84 -2.93
CA PHE A 35 -11.41 -4.98 -2.13
C PHE A 35 -11.18 -4.86 -0.62
N GLY A 36 -10.06 -5.40 -0.13
CA GLY A 36 -9.77 -5.50 1.31
C GLY A 36 -9.34 -4.19 1.99
N TYR A 37 -8.82 -3.21 1.22
CA TYR A 37 -8.31 -1.95 1.78
C TYR A 37 -9.38 -1.13 2.51
N LYS A 38 -10.66 -1.36 2.20
CA LYS A 38 -11.80 -0.67 2.84
C LYS A 38 -12.08 -1.18 4.26
N HIS A 39 -11.68 -2.42 4.56
CA HIS A 39 -11.88 -3.07 5.85
C HIS A 39 -10.61 -3.84 6.25
N PRO A 40 -9.51 -3.13 6.55
CA PRO A 40 -8.29 -3.78 7.00
C PRO A 40 -8.56 -4.51 8.32
N THR A 41 -8.22 -5.79 8.38
CA THR A 41 -8.32 -6.62 9.59
C THR A 41 -6.93 -6.96 10.11
N GLU A 42 -6.81 -7.33 11.37
CA GLU A 42 -5.53 -7.80 11.95
C GLU A 42 -4.93 -8.97 11.17
N LYS A 43 -5.79 -9.85 10.61
CA LYS A 43 -5.35 -10.97 9.77
C LYS A 43 -4.61 -10.45 8.53
N THR A 44 -5.16 -9.46 7.86
CA THR A 44 -4.54 -8.90 6.65
C THR A 44 -3.27 -8.11 6.97
N ALA A 45 -3.19 -7.47 8.14
CA ALA A 45 -1.96 -6.85 8.61
C ALA A 45 -0.85 -7.89 8.84
N LYS A 46 -1.17 -9.03 9.45
CA LYS A 46 -0.23 -10.16 9.60
C LYS A 46 0.20 -10.72 8.26
N GLU A 47 -0.74 -10.97 7.35
CA GLU A 47 -0.45 -11.46 5.99
C GLU A 47 0.44 -10.49 5.22
N SER A 48 0.16 -9.18 5.30
CA SER A 48 0.97 -8.13 4.69
C SER A 48 2.41 -8.14 5.23
N ALA A 49 2.59 -8.35 6.54
CA ALA A 49 3.91 -8.40 7.18
C ALA A 49 4.67 -9.70 6.83
N GLU A 50 4.01 -10.86 6.93
CA GLU A 50 4.60 -12.17 6.64
C GLU A 50 4.97 -12.32 5.17
N GLN A 51 4.12 -11.85 4.27
CA GLN A 51 4.35 -11.91 2.84
C GLN A 51 5.20 -10.73 2.35
N GLY A 52 5.49 -9.74 3.21
CA GLY A 52 6.30 -8.56 2.91
C GLY A 52 5.72 -7.75 1.74
N TRP A 53 4.44 -7.41 1.81
CA TRP A 53 3.81 -6.53 0.82
C TRP A 53 4.38 -5.13 0.94
N TRP A 54 4.75 -4.54 -0.19
CA TRP A 54 5.20 -3.16 -0.25
C TRP A 54 4.01 -2.20 -0.20
N GLY A 55 4.19 -1.08 0.48
CA GLY A 55 3.12 -0.12 0.73
C GLY A 55 3.56 0.94 1.73
N ILE A 56 2.73 1.95 1.88
CA ILE A 56 2.89 2.94 2.96
C ILE A 56 2.11 2.47 4.19
N GLU A 57 2.73 2.52 5.35
CA GLU A 57 2.00 2.43 6.61
C GLU A 57 1.12 3.68 6.73
N ILE A 58 -0.20 3.49 6.62
CA ILE A 58 -1.13 4.57 6.89
C ILE A 58 -1.29 4.65 8.41
N PRO A 59 -0.89 5.75 9.07
CA PRO A 59 -1.15 5.91 10.50
C PRO A 59 -2.64 5.78 10.75
N TYR A 60 -3.03 5.05 11.78
CA TYR A 60 -4.44 4.84 12.12
C TYR A 60 -5.15 6.20 12.28
N ILE A 61 -6.01 6.54 11.31
CA ILE A 61 -6.89 7.70 11.39
C ILE A 61 -8.28 7.16 11.75
N PRO A 62 -8.79 7.37 12.98
CA PRO A 62 -10.15 6.99 13.30
C PRO A 62 -11.09 7.73 12.35
N ALA A 63 -11.96 6.99 11.66
CA ALA A 63 -13.01 7.59 10.84
C ALA A 63 -13.86 8.50 11.74
N LYS A 64 -13.99 9.77 11.33
CA LYS A 64 -14.81 10.77 12.04
C LYS A 64 -16.30 10.55 11.76
#